data_AF-A0AAD1Z4B9-F1
#
_entry.id   AF-A0AAD1Z4B9-F1
#
_cell.length_a   1.000
_cell.length_b   1.000
_cell.length_c   1.000
_cell.angle_alpha   90.00
_cell.angle_beta   90.00
_cell.angle_gamma   90.00
#
_symmetry.space_group_name_H-M   'P 1'
#
loop_
_entity.id
_entity.type
_entity.pdbx_description
1 polymer ?
#
loop_
_entity_poly.entity_id
_entity_poly.type
_entity_poly.pdbx_seq_one_letter_code
_entity_poly.pdbx_strand_id
1 'polypeptide(L)'
;MTKLSGFRRVFAHVAPIFFERGIAKPETKEISSLSVEPCEGETLVVTTFEIQRSEIPAFIEREHEFRFLAVIPETFNGLFYTTPAVLCARYSDEEYFENRCNGSQEIFFQRYGRYGINKIWVDDILPCRVYLRHCVLAAKNLGDLAYDNFLDHTFLGDRKTTIREYLATAGSGVMEEEPTEMLKYRYGG
;
A
#
# COMPACT_ATOMS: atom_id res chain seq x y z
N MET A 1 -13.12 0.09 -12.76
CA MET A 1 -12.96 0.78 -11.46
C MET A 1 -14.27 0.72 -10.71
N THR A 2 -14.21 0.72 -9.39
CA THR A 2 -15.36 0.68 -8.47
C THR A 2 -15.02 1.50 -7.22
N LYS A 3 -15.99 1.75 -6.35
CA LYS A 3 -15.81 2.44 -5.07
C LYS A 3 -15.74 1.44 -3.92
N LEU A 4 -15.00 1.80 -2.88
CA LEU A 4 -14.97 1.09 -1.61
C LEU A 4 -15.06 2.13 -0.49
N SER A 5 -16.16 2.11 0.24
CA SER A 5 -16.46 3.04 1.33
C SER A 5 -16.00 2.49 2.67
N GLY A 6 -15.68 3.38 3.62
CA GLY A 6 -15.28 3.01 4.98
C GLY A 6 -13.80 2.62 5.13
N PHE A 7 -12.97 2.96 4.15
CA PHE A 7 -11.54 2.66 4.14
C PHE A 7 -10.75 3.86 3.61
N ARG A 8 -9.48 3.97 4.04
CA ARG A 8 -8.51 4.92 3.47
C ARG A 8 -7.18 4.25 3.15
N ARG A 9 -6.41 4.88 2.27
CA ARG A 9 -5.03 4.48 1.93
C ARG A 9 -4.03 5.30 2.74
N VAL A 10 -3.01 4.65 3.31
CA VAL A 10 -2.02 5.29 4.18
C VAL A 10 -0.61 4.77 3.86
N PHE A 11 0.36 5.67 3.74
CA PHE A 11 1.78 5.37 3.59
C PHE A 11 2.46 5.16 4.95
N ALA A 12 2.09 4.09 5.64
CA ALA A 12 2.55 3.76 7.00
C ALA A 12 3.17 2.35 7.13
N HIS A 13 3.43 1.67 6.01
CA HIS A 13 3.92 0.28 6.01
C HIS A 13 5.41 0.21 5.64
N VAL A 14 6.26 -0.27 6.54
CA VAL A 14 7.68 -0.50 6.25
C VAL A 14 7.84 -1.82 5.47
N ALA A 15 8.03 -1.73 4.16
CA ALA A 15 8.12 -2.91 3.30
C ALA A 15 9.57 -3.43 3.17
N PRO A 16 9.91 -4.63 3.65
CA PRO A 16 11.25 -5.22 3.56
C PRO A 16 11.78 -5.30 2.12
N ILE A 17 10.88 -5.51 1.15
CA ILE A 17 11.23 -5.62 -0.26
C ILE A 17 11.88 -4.33 -0.81
N PHE A 18 11.64 -3.16 -0.19
CA PHE A 18 12.30 -1.92 -0.60
C PHE A 18 13.77 -1.88 -0.18
N PHE A 19 14.11 -2.48 0.96
CA PHE A 19 15.48 -2.66 1.42
C PHE A 19 16.21 -3.68 0.55
N GLU A 20 15.56 -4.80 0.27
CA GLU A 20 16.11 -5.83 -0.64
C GLU A 20 16.43 -5.29 -2.04
N ARG A 21 15.56 -4.42 -2.56
CA ARG A 21 15.71 -3.80 -3.89
C ARG A 21 16.60 -2.56 -3.89
N GLY A 22 17.09 -2.11 -2.74
CA GLY A 22 17.93 -0.91 -2.63
C GLY A 22 17.22 0.40 -2.99
N ILE A 23 15.89 0.48 -2.81
CA ILE A 23 15.09 1.69 -3.09
C ILE A 23 14.56 2.37 -1.82
N ALA A 24 14.74 1.74 -0.65
CA ALA A 24 14.50 2.37 0.64
C ALA A 24 15.58 3.43 0.93
N LYS A 25 15.19 4.57 1.51
CA LYS A 25 16.13 5.59 2.02
C LYS A 25 15.93 5.79 3.54
N PRO A 26 16.56 4.95 4.38
CA PRO A 26 16.36 4.99 5.83
C PRO A 26 16.76 6.33 6.46
N GLU A 27 17.77 7.00 5.91
CA GLU A 27 18.32 8.27 6.41
C GLU A 27 17.30 9.40 6.34
N THR A 28 16.45 9.39 5.31
CA THR A 28 15.35 10.35 5.11
C THR A 28 14.00 9.79 5.51
N LYS A 29 13.95 8.56 6.02
CA LYS A 29 12.73 7.78 6.34
C LYS A 29 11.79 7.54 5.14
N GLU A 30 12.26 7.69 3.89
CA GLU A 30 11.47 7.42 2.68
C GLU A 30 11.46 5.92 2.37
N ILE A 31 10.77 5.17 3.23
CA ILE A 31 10.78 3.71 3.28
C ILE A 31 9.38 3.10 3.29
N SER A 32 8.34 3.93 3.30
CA SER A 32 6.98 3.44 3.44
C SER A 32 6.37 3.02 2.11
N SER A 33 5.65 1.91 2.13
CA SER A 33 4.72 1.48 1.11
C SER A 33 3.29 1.75 1.58
N LEU A 34 2.34 1.40 0.73
CA LEU A 34 0.93 1.67 0.93
C LEU A 34 0.24 0.54 1.67
N SER A 35 -0.67 0.90 2.57
CA SER A 35 -1.63 -0.02 3.16
C SER A 35 -3.02 0.60 3.22
N VAL A 36 -4.02 -0.22 3.54
CA VAL A 36 -5.40 0.19 3.71
C VAL A 36 -5.86 -0.07 5.13
N GLU A 37 -6.61 0.85 5.71
CA GLU A 37 -7.19 0.73 7.04
C GLU A 37 -8.65 1.21 7.08
N PRO A 38 -9.48 0.69 8.00
CA PRO A 38 -10.84 1.18 8.19
C PRO A 38 -10.84 2.68 8.56
N CYS A 39 -11.72 3.45 7.92
CA CYS A 39 -11.96 4.85 8.21
C CYS A 39 -13.36 5.24 7.75
N GLU A 40 -14.27 5.48 8.69
CA GLU A 40 -15.61 5.95 8.36
C GLU A 40 -15.56 7.31 7.64
N GLY A 41 -16.48 7.51 6.68
CA GLY A 41 -16.54 8.73 5.88
C GLY A 41 -15.59 8.78 4.67
N GLU A 42 -14.61 7.87 4.58
CA GLU A 42 -13.67 7.82 3.46
C GLU A 42 -14.16 6.89 2.34
N THR A 43 -13.74 7.18 1.10
CA THR A 43 -14.05 6.35 -0.07
C THR A 43 -12.85 6.25 -1.01
N LEU A 44 -12.54 5.01 -1.39
CA LEU A 44 -11.49 4.68 -2.31
C LEU A 44 -12.06 4.32 -3.68
N VAL A 45 -11.47 4.86 -4.73
CA VAL A 45 -11.58 4.32 -6.09
C VAL A 45 -10.56 3.20 -6.22
N VAL A 46 -11.03 2.01 -6.58
CA VAL A 46 -10.23 0.79 -6.67
C VAL A 46 -10.50 0.03 -7.97
N THR A 47 -9.61 -0.89 -8.30
CA THR A 47 -9.78 -1.85 -9.39
C THR A 47 -9.93 -3.25 -8.79
N THR A 48 -10.94 -3.98 -9.25
CA THR A 48 -11.15 -5.39 -8.92
C THR A 48 -10.60 -6.26 -10.04
N PHE A 49 -9.89 -7.32 -9.69
CA PHE A 49 -9.40 -8.32 -10.63
C PHE A 49 -9.76 -9.71 -10.11
N GLU A 50 -9.93 -10.64 -11.04
CA GLU A 50 -10.18 -12.05 -10.72
C GLU A 50 -8.85 -12.82 -10.81
N ILE A 51 -8.67 -13.77 -9.90
CA ILE A 51 -7.55 -14.72 -9.94
C ILE A 51 -8.11 -16.13 -10.02
N GLN A 52 -7.37 -17.04 -10.63
CA GLN A 52 -7.77 -18.43 -10.66
C GLN A 52 -7.67 -19.02 -9.25
N ARG A 53 -8.55 -19.96 -8.92
CA ARG A 53 -8.53 -20.64 -7.61
C ARG A 53 -7.17 -21.30 -7.32
N SER A 54 -6.50 -21.81 -8.35
CA SER A 54 -5.17 -22.39 -8.29
C SER A 54 -4.08 -21.39 -7.89
N GLU A 55 -4.30 -20.09 -8.10
CA GLU A 55 -3.33 -19.02 -7.80
C GLU A 55 -3.48 -18.47 -6.38
N ILE A 56 -4.54 -18.83 -5.66
CA ILE A 56 -4.81 -18.34 -4.29
C ILE A 56 -3.61 -18.58 -3.35
N PRO A 57 -2.97 -19.77 -3.29
CA PRO A 57 -1.82 -19.97 -2.42
C PRO A 57 -0.66 -19.01 -2.72
N ALA A 58 -0.33 -18.80 -4.00
CA ALA A 58 0.73 -17.90 -4.43
C ALA A 58 0.37 -16.43 -4.13
N PHE A 59 -0.91 -16.05 -4.24
CA PHE A 59 -1.38 -14.73 -3.82
C PHE A 59 -1.20 -14.51 -2.31
N ILE A 60 -1.59 -15.49 -1.48
CA ILE A 60 -1.45 -15.42 -0.01
C ILE A 60 0.01 -15.33 0.43
N GLU A 61 0.91 -16.03 -0.27
CA GLU A 61 2.35 -15.99 -0.02
C GLU A 61 2.95 -14.65 -0.43
N ARG A 62 2.57 -14.12 -1.59
CA ARG A 62 3.06 -12.83 -2.08
C ARG A 62 2.60 -11.67 -1.20
N GLU A 63 1.33 -11.66 -0.80
CA GLU A 63 0.73 -10.59 0.01
C GLU A 63 0.88 -10.86 1.52
N HIS A 64 1.95 -11.53 1.94
CA HIS A 64 2.03 -12.08 3.30
C HIS A 64 2.01 -11.04 4.42
N GLU A 65 2.24 -9.77 4.06
CA GLU A 65 2.35 -8.61 4.95
C GLU A 65 0.97 -8.15 5.42
N PHE A 66 -0.08 -8.54 4.70
CA PHE A 66 -1.41 -7.97 4.84
C PHE A 66 -2.44 -8.92 5.44
N ARG A 67 -3.42 -8.31 6.09
CA ARG A 67 -4.66 -8.95 6.51
C ARG A 67 -5.60 -9.00 5.32
N PHE A 68 -6.21 -10.16 5.09
CA PHE A 68 -7.27 -10.28 4.09
C PHE A 68 -8.63 -10.01 4.70
N LEU A 69 -9.35 -9.03 4.14
CA LEU A 69 -10.72 -8.71 4.49
C LEU A 69 -11.65 -9.01 3.31
N ALA A 70 -12.79 -9.63 3.58
CA ALA A 70 -13.88 -9.69 2.61
C ALA A 70 -14.63 -8.36 2.61
N VAL A 71 -14.73 -7.70 1.46
CA VAL A 71 -15.40 -6.40 1.29
C VAL A 71 -16.38 -6.46 0.13
N ILE A 72 -17.39 -5.59 0.15
CA ILE A 72 -18.38 -5.47 -0.94
C ILE A 72 -18.16 -4.12 -1.63
N PRO A 73 -17.56 -4.09 -2.82
CA PRO A 73 -17.42 -2.86 -3.59
C PRO A 73 -18.77 -2.32 -4.09
N GLU A 74 -18.78 -1.04 -4.41
CA GLU A 74 -19.95 -0.30 -4.89
C GLU A 74 -19.64 0.34 -6.25
N THR A 75 -20.48 0.11 -7.24
CA THR A 75 -20.38 0.80 -8.54
C THR A 75 -20.56 2.31 -8.36
N PHE A 76 -20.13 3.10 -9.34
CA PHE A 76 -20.30 4.57 -9.29
C PHE A 76 -21.76 5.04 -9.30
N ASN A 77 -22.71 4.20 -9.72
CA ASN A 77 -24.14 4.50 -9.70
C ASN A 77 -24.85 4.02 -8.42
N GLY A 78 -24.13 3.58 -7.38
CA GLY A 78 -24.73 3.24 -6.10
C GLY A 78 -25.15 1.78 -5.91
N LEU A 79 -24.76 0.89 -6.82
CA LEU A 79 -25.12 -0.52 -6.74
C LEU A 79 -23.99 -1.33 -6.11
N PHE A 80 -24.34 -2.21 -5.17
CA PHE A 80 -23.38 -3.12 -4.57
C PHE A 80 -23.12 -4.33 -5.45
N TYR A 81 -21.89 -4.81 -5.40
CA TYR A 81 -21.52 -6.08 -6.02
C TYR A 81 -22.18 -7.23 -5.24
N THR A 82 -22.56 -8.30 -5.95
CA THR A 82 -23.18 -9.48 -5.32
C THR A 82 -22.15 -10.43 -4.71
N THR A 83 -20.90 -10.36 -5.16
CA THR A 83 -19.81 -11.22 -4.71
C THR A 83 -18.79 -10.38 -3.94
N PRO A 84 -18.38 -10.81 -2.74
CA PRO A 84 -17.32 -10.14 -2.00
C PRO A 84 -15.98 -10.18 -2.76
N ALA A 85 -15.21 -9.12 -2.62
CA ALA A 85 -13.81 -9.06 -3.04
C ALA A 85 -12.88 -9.20 -1.81
N VAL A 86 -11.63 -9.56 -2.05
CA VAL A 86 -10.59 -9.60 -1.02
C VAL A 86 -9.80 -8.29 -1.04
N LEU A 87 -9.70 -7.63 0.11
CA LEU A 87 -8.89 -6.44 0.33
C LEU A 87 -7.67 -6.79 1.20
N CYS A 88 -6.49 -6.34 0.78
CA CYS A 88 -5.28 -6.35 1.60
C CYS A 88 -5.28 -5.12 2.53
N ALA A 89 -5.56 -5.34 3.80
CA ALA A 89 -5.56 -4.31 4.85
C ALA A 89 -4.36 -4.48 5.78
N ARG A 90 -4.05 -3.44 6.56
CA ARG A 90 -3.02 -3.52 7.59
C ARG A 90 -3.41 -4.43 8.76
N TYR A 91 -2.39 -4.96 9.41
CA TYR A 91 -2.47 -5.49 10.78
C TYR A 91 -2.06 -4.39 11.80
N SER A 92 -2.17 -4.69 13.09
CA SER A 92 -1.21 -4.17 14.07
C SER A 92 0.09 -5.01 14.06
N ASP A 93 1.16 -4.55 14.70
CA ASP A 93 2.40 -5.34 14.80
C ASP A 93 2.17 -6.63 15.58
N GLU A 94 1.39 -6.57 16.66
CA GLU A 94 1.02 -7.72 17.49
C GLU A 94 0.19 -8.72 16.70
N GLU A 95 -0.82 -8.23 15.96
CA GLU A 95 -1.66 -9.10 15.16
C GLU A 95 -0.86 -9.76 14.03
N TYR A 96 0.07 -9.05 13.39
CA TYR A 96 0.96 -9.64 12.39
C TYR A 96 1.84 -10.73 13.01
N PHE A 97 2.42 -10.46 14.18
CA PHE A 97 3.27 -11.40 14.89
C PHE A 97 2.52 -12.70 15.25
N GLU A 98 1.30 -12.58 15.77
CA GLU A 98 0.49 -13.75 16.11
C GLU A 98 0.00 -14.49 14.86
N ASN A 99 -0.52 -13.78 13.85
CA ASN A 99 -1.22 -14.41 12.72
C ASN A 99 -0.30 -14.84 11.57
N ARG A 100 0.78 -14.10 11.31
CA ARG A 100 1.68 -14.35 10.17
C ARG A 100 3.00 -14.96 10.61
N CYS A 101 3.40 -14.77 11.87
CA CYS A 101 4.60 -15.38 12.45
C CYS A 101 4.30 -16.49 13.45
N ASN A 102 3.03 -16.79 13.78
CA ASN A 102 2.65 -17.78 14.80
C ASN A 102 3.38 -17.57 16.14
N GLY A 103 3.58 -16.30 16.54
CA GLY A 103 4.34 -15.96 17.74
C GLY A 103 5.85 -16.24 17.67
N SER A 104 6.39 -16.56 16.49
CA SER A 104 7.81 -16.89 16.30
C SER A 104 8.66 -15.65 16.01
N GLN A 105 9.58 -15.35 16.93
CA GLN A 105 10.61 -14.33 16.76
C GLN A 105 11.56 -14.64 15.59
N GLU A 106 11.84 -15.91 15.32
CA GLU A 106 12.69 -16.33 14.20
C GLU A 106 12.03 -15.99 12.86
N ILE A 107 10.73 -16.29 12.70
CA ILE A 107 10.00 -15.96 11.47
C ILE A 107 9.94 -14.43 11.29
N PHE A 108 9.67 -13.69 12.37
CA PHE A 108 9.67 -12.23 12.32
C PHE A 108 11.04 -11.69 11.92
N PHE A 109 12.13 -12.20 12.50
CA PHE A 109 13.49 -11.79 12.16
C PHE A 109 13.82 -12.04 10.69
N GLN A 110 13.47 -13.23 10.18
CA GLN A 110 13.73 -13.57 8.77
C GLN A 110 12.98 -12.66 7.79
N ARG A 111 11.75 -12.24 8.13
CA ARG A 111 10.93 -11.38 7.26
C ARG A 111 11.28 -9.90 7.37
N TYR A 112 11.49 -9.41 8.60
CA TYR A 112 11.63 -7.97 8.90
C TYR A 112 12.94 -7.65 9.62
N GLY A 113 13.25 -8.38 10.70
CA GLY A 113 14.38 -8.05 11.59
C GLY A 113 15.75 -8.05 10.89
N ARG A 114 15.95 -8.87 9.86
CA ARG A 114 17.20 -8.90 9.06
C ARG A 114 17.51 -7.57 8.35
N TYR A 115 16.51 -6.70 8.19
CA TYR A 115 16.63 -5.36 7.64
C TYR A 115 16.63 -4.26 8.71
N GLY A 116 16.71 -4.63 10.00
CA GLY A 116 16.59 -3.69 11.11
C GLY A 116 15.17 -3.19 11.36
N ILE A 117 14.15 -3.85 10.77
CA ILE A 117 12.75 -3.46 10.95
C ILE A 117 12.20 -4.14 12.20
N ASN A 118 11.97 -3.35 13.23
CA ASN A 118 11.39 -3.83 14.50
C ASN A 118 9.89 -3.49 14.63
N LYS A 119 9.39 -2.61 13.74
CA LYS A 119 7.99 -2.20 13.67
C LYS A 119 7.59 -2.05 12.21
N ILE A 120 6.51 -2.73 11.83
CA ILE A 120 5.98 -2.81 10.47
C ILE A 120 5.11 -1.59 10.17
N TRP A 121 4.26 -1.20 11.13
CA TRP A 121 3.30 -0.12 10.92
C TRP A 121 3.71 1.13 11.70
N VAL A 122 4.24 2.13 10.99
CA VAL A 122 4.88 3.31 11.58
C VAL A 122 4.26 4.58 10.99
N ASP A 123 3.97 5.55 11.86
CA ASP A 123 3.26 6.78 11.48
C ASP A 123 4.22 7.90 11.05
N ASP A 124 5.47 7.87 11.50
CA ASP A 124 6.51 8.87 11.23
C ASP A 124 7.55 8.35 10.23
N ILE A 125 7.06 7.93 9.06
CA ILE A 125 7.86 7.56 7.89
C ILE A 125 7.24 8.15 6.62
N LEU A 126 8.07 8.34 5.60
CA LEU A 126 7.68 8.92 4.32
C LEU A 126 7.56 7.85 3.23
N PRO A 127 6.73 8.10 2.20
CA PRO A 127 6.63 7.22 1.04
C PRO A 127 8.00 6.95 0.42
N CYS A 128 8.31 5.69 0.13
CA CYS A 128 9.41 5.36 -0.78
C CYS A 128 9.15 6.05 -2.13
N ARG A 129 10.07 6.89 -2.57
CA ARG A 129 9.87 7.82 -3.68
C ARG A 129 9.55 7.11 -4.99
N VAL A 130 10.36 6.12 -5.36
CA VAL A 130 10.17 5.30 -6.56
C VAL A 130 8.80 4.60 -6.56
N TYR A 131 8.40 4.08 -5.39
CA TYR A 131 7.12 3.40 -5.25
C TYR A 131 5.93 4.37 -5.30
N LEU A 132 6.03 5.53 -4.64
CA LEU A 132 5.00 6.56 -4.71
C LEU A 132 4.80 7.06 -6.14
N ARG A 133 5.89 7.35 -6.87
CA ARG A 133 5.84 7.73 -8.29
C ARG A 133 5.10 6.69 -9.11
N HIS A 134 5.44 5.41 -8.93
CA HIS A 134 4.76 4.31 -9.60
C HIS A 134 3.25 4.31 -9.32
N CYS A 135 2.83 4.44 -8.06
CA CYS A 135 1.40 4.49 -7.71
C CYS A 135 0.68 5.69 -8.34
N VAL A 136 1.30 6.87 -8.34
CA VAL A 136 0.72 8.09 -8.94
C VAL A 136 0.54 7.92 -10.45
N LEU A 137 1.54 7.36 -11.15
CA LEU A 137 1.45 7.09 -12.59
C LEU A 137 0.40 6.02 -12.90
N ALA A 138 0.34 4.96 -12.12
CA ALA A 138 -0.68 3.92 -12.28
C ALA A 138 -2.10 4.48 -12.09
N ALA A 139 -2.31 5.33 -11.08
CA ALA A 139 -3.59 6.01 -10.87
C ALA A 139 -3.94 6.94 -12.03
N LYS A 140 -2.95 7.69 -12.54
CA LYS A 140 -3.12 8.56 -13.71
C LYS A 140 -3.51 7.79 -14.97
N ASN A 141 -2.89 6.64 -15.21
CA ASN A 141 -3.19 5.76 -16.35
C ASN A 141 -4.62 5.18 -16.31
N LEU A 142 -5.24 5.09 -15.13
CA LEU A 142 -6.63 4.66 -14.96
C LEU A 142 -7.66 5.76 -15.22
N GLY A 143 -7.23 7.02 -15.29
CA GLY A 143 -8.05 8.20 -15.58
C GLY A 143 -8.22 9.15 -14.41
N ASP A 144 -8.73 10.35 -14.69
CA ASP A 144 -8.76 11.50 -13.76
C ASP A 144 -9.44 11.18 -12.44
N LEU A 145 -10.53 10.41 -12.46
CA LEU A 145 -11.24 10.02 -11.24
C LEU A 145 -10.39 9.17 -10.29
N ALA A 146 -9.61 8.23 -10.82
CA ALA A 146 -8.68 7.43 -10.02
C ALA A 146 -7.48 8.26 -9.57
N TYR A 147 -6.98 9.13 -10.44
CA TYR A 147 -5.87 10.03 -10.14
C TYR A 147 -6.19 10.98 -8.98
N ASP A 148 -7.30 11.72 -9.08
CA ASP A 148 -7.73 12.66 -8.06
C ASP A 148 -8.05 11.94 -6.75
N ASN A 149 -8.76 10.81 -6.81
CA ASN A 149 -9.01 10.02 -5.61
C ASN A 149 -7.72 9.49 -4.97
N PHE A 150 -6.72 9.08 -5.76
CA PHE A 150 -5.43 8.66 -5.21
C PHE A 150 -4.71 9.81 -4.53
N LEU A 151 -4.68 11.00 -5.12
CA LEU A 151 -3.98 12.15 -4.55
C LEU A 151 -4.66 12.71 -3.30
N ASP A 152 -5.99 12.75 -3.28
CA ASP A 152 -6.78 13.41 -2.23
C ASP A 152 -7.23 12.47 -1.11
N HIS A 153 -7.37 11.17 -1.39
CA HIS A 153 -7.81 10.15 -0.41
C HIS A 153 -6.72 9.11 -0.12
N THR A 154 -5.46 9.51 -0.26
CA THR A 154 -4.30 8.77 0.25
C THR A 154 -3.49 9.70 1.13
N PHE A 155 -3.09 9.20 2.29
CA PHE A 155 -2.45 10.01 3.33
C PHE A 155 -1.04 9.50 3.65
N LEU A 156 -0.22 10.39 4.21
CA LEU A 156 1.03 10.01 4.88
C LEU A 156 0.71 9.25 6.18
N GLY A 157 1.75 8.71 6.84
CA GLY A 157 1.59 7.99 8.11
C GLY A 157 0.94 8.83 9.22
N ASP A 158 0.99 10.15 9.13
CA ASP A 158 0.31 11.09 10.02
C ASP A 158 -1.22 11.11 9.88
N ARG A 159 -1.76 10.47 8.82
CA ARG A 159 -3.20 10.38 8.49
C ARG A 159 -3.88 11.72 8.28
N LYS A 160 -3.11 12.76 7.98
CA LYS A 160 -3.60 14.13 7.80
C LYS A 160 -3.14 14.69 6.47
N THR A 161 -1.85 14.58 6.18
CA THR A 161 -1.27 15.14 4.96
C THR A 161 -1.63 14.25 3.79
N THR A 162 -2.30 14.80 2.79
CA THR A 162 -2.64 14.07 1.56
C THR A 162 -1.42 13.91 0.66
N ILE A 163 -1.47 12.96 -0.28
CA ILE A 163 -0.41 12.83 -1.29
C ILE A 163 -0.34 14.07 -2.19
N ARG A 164 -1.47 14.73 -2.47
CA ARG A 164 -1.47 16.00 -3.21
C ARG A 164 -0.63 17.06 -2.50
N GLU A 165 -0.88 17.27 -1.21
CA GLU A 165 -0.16 18.24 -0.38
C GLU A 165 1.33 17.88 -0.24
N TYR A 166 1.62 16.60 -0.02
CA TYR A 166 3.00 16.12 0.10
C TYR A 166 3.81 16.39 -1.17
N LEU A 167 3.29 16.01 -2.35
CA LEU A 167 3.98 16.21 -3.63
C LEU A 167 4.19 17.69 -3.97
N ALA A 168 3.29 18.57 -3.51
CA ALA A 168 3.42 20.02 -3.69
C ALA A 168 4.46 20.66 -2.73
N THR A 169 4.93 19.93 -1.72
CA THR A 169 5.79 20.47 -0.66
C THR A 169 7.03 19.60 -0.41
N ALA A 170 7.08 18.87 0.71
CA ALA A 170 8.22 18.08 1.14
C ALA A 170 8.56 16.92 0.19
N GLY A 171 7.56 16.43 -0.55
CA GLY A 171 7.69 15.39 -1.57
C GLY A 171 8.09 15.91 -2.96
N SER A 172 8.51 17.16 -3.07
CA SER A 172 9.03 17.68 -4.35
C SER A 172 10.16 16.78 -4.88
N GLY A 173 10.22 16.61 -6.21
CA GLY A 173 11.20 15.73 -6.86
C GLY A 173 10.81 14.24 -6.93
N VAL A 174 9.69 13.80 -6.33
CA VAL A 174 9.30 12.37 -6.34
C VAL A 174 8.95 11.93 -7.77
N MET A 175 8.29 12.78 -8.54
CA MET A 175 7.83 12.45 -9.89
C MET A 175 8.99 12.33 -10.89
N GLU A 176 10.14 12.91 -10.56
CA GLU A 176 11.38 12.90 -11.33
C GLU A 176 12.26 11.68 -11.00
N GLU A 177 11.98 10.95 -9.91
CA GLU A 177 12.81 9.82 -9.46
C GLU A 177 12.44 8.53 -10.19
N GLU A 178 13.22 8.19 -11.22
CA GLU A 178 13.02 6.96 -11.97
C GLU A 178 13.59 5.72 -11.26
N PRO A 179 12.93 4.54 -11.38
CA PRO A 179 13.55 3.29 -10.98
C PRO A 179 14.77 2.99 -11.85
N THR A 180 15.69 2.18 -11.32
CA THR A 180 16.78 1.59 -12.11
C THR A 180 16.23 0.77 -13.27
N GLU A 181 17.02 0.55 -14.34
CA GLU A 181 16.59 -0.22 -15.52
C GLU A 181 15.99 -1.58 -15.16
N MET A 182 16.61 -2.30 -14.21
CA MET A 182 16.14 -3.60 -13.75
C MET A 182 14.78 -3.54 -13.05
N LEU A 183 14.37 -2.38 -12.52
CA LEU A 183 13.14 -2.20 -11.77
C LEU A 183 12.05 -1.46 -12.57
N LYS A 184 12.34 -0.98 -13.79
CA LYS A 184 11.36 -0.29 -14.65
C LYS A 184 10.12 -1.11 -14.95
N TYR A 185 10.26 -2.42 -15.19
CA TYR A 185 9.10 -3.29 -15.43
C TYR A 185 8.14 -3.36 -14.23
N ARG A 186 8.63 -3.06 -13.02
CA ARG A 186 7.87 -3.16 -11.77
C ARG A 186 7.38 -1.81 -11.26
N TYR A 187 8.16 -0.75 -11.44
CA TYR A 187 7.89 0.59 -10.90
C TYR A 187 7.87 1.69 -11.97
N GLY A 188 7.69 1.33 -13.25
CA GLY A 188 7.68 2.26 -14.38
C GLY A 188 6.43 3.15 -14.46
N GLY A 189 5.35 2.74 -13.80
CA GLY A 189 4.03 3.37 -13.90
C GLY A 189 3.06 2.48 -14.67
#